data_AF-H2JGA7-F1
#
_entry.id   AF-H2JGA7-F1
#
_cell.length_a   1.000
_cell.length_b   1.000
_cell.length_c   1.000
_cell.angle_alpha   90.00
_cell.angle_beta   90.00
_cell.angle_gamma   90.00
#
_symmetry.space_group_name_H-M   'P 1'
#
loop_
_entity.id
_entity.type
_entity.pdbx_description
1 polymer ?
#
loop_
_entity_poly.entity_id
_entity_poly.type
_entity_poly.pdbx_seq_one_letter_code
_entity_poly.pdbx_strand_id
1 'polypeptide(L)'
;MIKKLVVIPILFILISLAGIKYLIPLDKSVHKEIRKEDVLRIESWGAKVIGHTEIKDPVLFDNIIKWFNNSYDIRENPEFAGTTPEAGIIIILKSGKGISILEGARDFEVQRNDIRDKNISYFAKQKDIGKYLDDLR
;
A
#
# COMPACT_ATOMS: atom_id res chain seq x y z
N MET A 1 -50.01 -18.85 22.34
CA MET A 1 -48.61 -19.12 22.79
C MET A 1 -47.60 -19.31 21.66
N ILE A 2 -48.03 -19.73 20.45
CA ILE A 2 -47.14 -19.97 19.28
C ILE A 2 -46.36 -18.72 18.83
N LYS A 3 -46.94 -17.51 18.95
CA LYS A 3 -46.30 -16.26 18.50
C LYS A 3 -44.99 -15.91 19.22
N LYS A 4 -44.80 -16.32 20.49
CA LYS A 4 -43.58 -16.00 21.25
C LYS A 4 -42.40 -16.93 20.93
N LEU A 5 -42.68 -18.15 20.47
CA LEU A 5 -41.65 -19.15 20.14
C LEU A 5 -40.93 -18.88 18.81
N VAL A 6 -41.57 -18.17 17.87
CA VAL A 6 -40.98 -17.86 16.56
C VAL A 6 -40.15 -16.57 16.59
N VAL A 7 -40.43 -15.65 17.52
CA VAL A 7 -39.73 -14.36 17.63
C VAL A 7 -38.29 -14.53 18.11
N ILE A 8 -38.05 -15.46 19.04
CA ILE A 8 -36.73 -15.73 19.62
C ILE A 8 -35.70 -16.16 18.56
N PRO A 9 -35.97 -17.16 17.69
CA PRO A 9 -35.01 -17.56 16.67
C PRO A 9 -34.80 -16.48 15.60
N ILE A 10 -35.84 -15.71 15.23
CA ILE A 10 -35.69 -14.60 14.27
C ILE A 10 -34.78 -13.51 14.82
N LEU A 11 -34.92 -13.17 16.10
CA LEU A 11 -34.07 -12.19 16.77
C LEU A 11 -32.61 -12.68 16.83
N PHE A 12 -32.41 -13.98 17.11
CA PHE A 12 -31.08 -14.59 17.12
C PHE A 12 -30.41 -14.57 15.73
N ILE A 13 -31.16 -14.81 14.65
CA ILE A 13 -30.66 -14.74 13.28
C ILE A 13 -30.24 -13.30 12.93
N LEU A 14 -31.04 -12.31 13.31
CA LEU A 14 -30.72 -10.89 13.07
C LEU A 14 -29.48 -10.44 13.84
N ILE A 15 -29.31 -10.87 15.10
CA ILE A 15 -28.11 -10.57 15.91
C ILE A 15 -26.89 -11.27 15.32
N SER A 16 -27.02 -12.52 14.88
CA SER A 16 -25.96 -13.27 14.19
C SER A 16 -25.51 -12.57 12.90
N LEU A 17 -26.46 -12.13 12.07
CA LEU A 17 -26.19 -11.40 10.83
C LEU A 17 -25.54 -10.03 11.07
N ALA A 18 -25.96 -9.33 12.13
CA ALA A 18 -25.32 -8.08 12.55
C ALA A 18 -23.89 -8.32 13.05
N GLY A 19 -23.64 -9.38 13.82
CA GLY A 19 -22.31 -9.75 14.31
C GLY A 19 -21.33 -10.12 13.20
N ILE A 20 -21.79 -10.74 12.11
CA ILE A 20 -20.95 -11.09 10.95
C ILE A 20 -20.34 -9.83 10.28
N LYS A 21 -21.05 -8.69 10.26
CA LYS A 21 -20.50 -7.42 9.76
C LYS A 21 -19.33 -6.89 10.60
N TYR A 22 -19.29 -7.22 11.89
CA TYR A 22 -18.22 -6.83 12.81
C TYR A 22 -17.06 -7.85 12.88
N LEU A 23 -17.23 -9.03 12.29
CA LEU A 23 -16.17 -10.04 12.13
C LEU A 23 -15.30 -9.82 10.89
N ILE A 24 -15.56 -8.78 10.09
CA ILE A 24 -14.63 -8.37 9.04
C ILE A 24 -13.34 -7.93 9.75
N PRO A 25 -12.20 -8.57 9.49
CA PRO A 25 -10.96 -8.24 10.18
C PRO A 25 -10.71 -6.74 10.07
N LEU A 26 -10.41 -6.10 11.20
CA LEU A 26 -9.87 -4.74 11.29
C LEU A 26 -8.48 -4.62 10.67
N ASP A 27 -8.10 -5.55 9.80
CA ASP A 27 -6.82 -5.61 9.12
C ASP A 27 -6.87 -4.74 7.87
N LYS A 28 -7.08 -3.44 8.09
CA LYS A 28 -6.99 -2.41 7.06
C LYS A 28 -5.67 -1.68 7.17
N SER A 29 -4.57 -2.39 7.45
CA SER A 29 -3.26 -1.76 7.31
C SER A 29 -3.13 -1.21 5.88
N VAL A 30 -2.98 0.11 5.78
CA VAL A 30 -2.77 0.81 4.50
C VAL A 30 -1.48 0.32 3.83
N HIS A 31 -0.50 -0.05 4.66
CA HIS A 31 0.69 -0.79 4.27
C HIS A 31 0.39 -2.30 4.23
N LYS A 32 0.52 -2.91 3.06
CA LYS A 32 0.47 -4.38 2.94
C LYS A 32 1.73 -4.82 2.25
N GLU A 33 2.40 -5.78 2.88
CA GLU A 33 3.58 -6.41 2.33
C GLU A 33 3.29 -6.98 0.93
N ILE A 34 4.34 -7.04 0.14
CA ILE A 34 4.34 -7.68 -1.17
C ILE A 34 5.35 -8.82 -1.19
N ARG A 35 5.03 -9.86 -1.94
CA ARG A 35 5.93 -10.99 -2.17
C ARG A 35 6.64 -10.81 -3.50
N LYS A 36 7.88 -11.27 -3.59
CA LYS A 36 8.72 -11.14 -4.79
C LYS A 36 8.05 -11.73 -6.03
N GLU A 37 7.43 -12.89 -5.87
CA GLU A 37 6.73 -13.60 -6.93
C GLU A 37 5.52 -12.84 -7.50
N ASP A 38 4.97 -11.88 -6.75
CA ASP A 38 3.83 -11.06 -7.17
C ASP A 38 4.28 -9.79 -7.92
N VAL A 39 5.57 -9.44 -7.88
CA VAL A 39 6.14 -8.28 -8.57
C VAL A 39 6.42 -8.65 -10.03
N LEU A 40 5.94 -7.81 -10.95
CA LEU A 40 6.21 -7.92 -12.38
C LEU A 40 7.54 -7.26 -12.72
N ARG A 41 7.73 -5.99 -12.30
CA ARG A 41 8.95 -5.22 -12.46
C ARG A 41 8.97 -4.02 -11.50
N ILE A 42 10.14 -3.43 -11.32
CA ILE A 42 10.36 -2.22 -10.54
C ILE A 42 11.02 -1.18 -11.44
N GLU A 43 10.52 0.05 -11.39
CA GLU A 43 11.03 1.19 -12.14
C GLU A 43 11.38 2.31 -11.16
N SER A 44 12.38 3.12 -11.49
CA SER A 44 12.73 4.34 -10.76
C SER A 44 12.83 5.54 -11.69
N TRP A 45 12.58 6.74 -11.18
CA TRP A 45 12.85 8.00 -11.86
C TRP A 45 13.48 9.00 -10.89
N GLY A 46 14.15 10.00 -11.44
CA GLY A 46 14.84 11.04 -10.68
C GLY A 46 15.17 12.23 -11.56
N ALA A 47 15.55 13.36 -10.96
CA ALA A 47 15.88 14.59 -11.69
C ALA A 47 17.03 14.41 -12.70
N LYS A 48 17.93 13.44 -12.47
CA LYS A 48 19.07 13.12 -13.34
C LYS A 48 18.73 12.28 -14.57
N VAL A 49 17.55 11.64 -14.63
CA VAL A 49 17.20 10.68 -15.69
C VAL A 49 15.87 11.05 -16.32
N ILE A 50 15.84 11.16 -17.65
CA ILE A 50 14.60 11.44 -18.37
C ILE A 50 13.75 10.16 -18.42
N GLY A 51 12.62 10.17 -17.71
CA GLY A 51 11.65 9.08 -17.69
C GLY A 51 11.97 8.00 -16.66
N HIS A 52 11.37 6.82 -16.86
CA HIS A 52 11.47 5.69 -15.94
C HIS A 52 12.56 4.72 -16.39
N THR A 53 13.39 4.27 -15.44
CA THR A 53 14.40 3.23 -15.66
C THR A 53 14.01 1.97 -14.92
N GLU A 54 13.93 0.85 -15.63
CA GLU A 54 13.68 -0.45 -15.03
C GLU A 54 14.90 -0.95 -14.25
N ILE A 55 14.67 -1.42 -13.02
CA ILE A 55 15.70 -1.97 -12.13
C ILE A 55 15.92 -3.44 -12.50
N LYS A 56 17.05 -3.70 -13.20
CA LYS A 56 17.45 -5.05 -13.63
C LYS A 56 18.43 -5.75 -12.68
N ASP A 57 19.03 -5.01 -11.75
CA ASP A 57 19.90 -5.60 -10.73
C ASP A 57 19.05 -6.44 -9.75
N PRO A 58 19.26 -7.77 -9.67
CA PRO A 58 18.47 -8.63 -8.79
C PRO A 58 18.67 -8.32 -7.31
N VAL A 59 19.85 -7.82 -6.91
CA VAL A 59 20.12 -7.48 -5.51
C VAL A 59 19.35 -6.23 -5.11
N LEU A 60 19.40 -5.19 -5.94
CA LEU A 60 18.62 -3.97 -5.72
C LEU A 60 17.11 -4.23 -5.76
N PHE A 61 16.65 -5.07 -6.70
CA PHE A 61 15.25 -5.49 -6.80
C PHE A 61 14.76 -6.12 -5.48
N ASP A 62 15.51 -7.08 -4.95
CA ASP A 62 15.16 -7.77 -3.70
C ASP A 62 15.22 -6.84 -2.50
N ASN A 63 16.21 -5.95 -2.48
CA ASN A 63 16.36 -4.94 -1.44
C ASN A 63 15.19 -3.98 -1.41
N ILE A 64 14.71 -3.47 -2.54
CA ILE A 64 13.56 -2.55 -2.58
C ILE A 64 12.31 -3.21 -1.99
N ILE A 65 12.04 -4.46 -2.35
CA ILE A 65 10.91 -5.22 -1.78
C ILE A 65 11.06 -5.38 -0.27
N LYS A 66 12.26 -5.79 0.17
CA LYS A 66 12.58 -5.95 1.59
C LYS A 66 12.43 -4.63 2.34
N TRP A 67 12.95 -3.52 1.81
CA TRP A 67 12.86 -2.22 2.44
C TRP A 67 11.40 -1.78 2.52
N PHE A 68 10.64 -1.93 1.44
CA PHE A 68 9.21 -1.61 1.43
C PHE A 68 8.47 -2.36 2.54
N ASN A 69 8.61 -3.69 2.63
CA ASN A 69 7.94 -4.51 3.65
C ASN A 69 8.39 -4.18 5.09
N ASN A 70 9.60 -3.64 5.28
CA ASN A 70 10.13 -3.24 6.59
C ASN A 70 9.92 -1.76 6.90
N SER A 71 9.02 -1.08 6.18
CA SER A 71 8.67 0.31 6.46
C SER A 71 7.95 0.44 7.80
N TYR A 72 8.20 1.53 8.50
CA TYR A 72 7.64 1.80 9.83
C TYR A 72 7.11 3.22 9.94
N ASP A 73 6.51 3.55 11.10
CA ASP A 73 5.87 4.86 11.36
C ASP A 73 4.84 5.22 10.27
N ILE A 74 3.95 4.26 9.98
CA ILE A 74 2.93 4.36 8.94
C ILE A 74 1.84 5.33 9.38
N ARG A 75 1.62 6.39 8.60
CA ARG A 75 0.63 7.44 8.89
C ARG A 75 -0.23 7.69 7.65
N GLU A 76 -1.53 7.47 7.75
CA GLU A 76 -2.44 7.69 6.61
C GLU A 76 -2.34 9.13 6.09
N ASN A 77 -2.38 9.28 4.77
CA ASN A 77 -2.42 10.56 4.11
C ASN A 77 -3.64 10.61 3.16
N PRO A 78 -4.82 11.02 3.64
CA PRO A 78 -6.01 11.10 2.80
C PRO A 78 -5.92 12.22 1.75
N GLU A 79 -5.08 13.22 1.99
CA GLU A 79 -4.86 14.36 1.11
C GLU A 79 -3.57 14.12 0.31
N PHE A 80 -3.71 13.62 -0.91
CA PHE A 80 -2.61 13.47 -1.87
C PHE A 80 -1.77 14.76 -1.91
N ALA A 81 -0.45 14.66 -1.71
CA ALA A 81 0.42 15.79 -1.96
C ALA A 81 0.39 16.06 -3.47
N GLY A 82 -0.37 17.07 -3.90
CA GLY A 82 -0.62 17.45 -5.29
C GLY A 82 0.61 17.82 -6.14
N THR A 83 1.82 17.55 -5.65
CA THR A 83 3.09 17.91 -6.24
C THR A 83 3.75 16.67 -6.83
N THR A 84 4.13 16.73 -8.12
CA THR A 84 4.97 15.70 -8.73
C THR A 84 6.34 15.69 -8.03
N PRO A 85 6.75 14.57 -7.40
CA PRO A 85 8.05 14.48 -6.72
C PRO A 85 9.20 14.43 -7.72
N GLU A 86 10.40 14.89 -7.30
CA GLU A 86 11.60 14.90 -8.14
C GLU A 86 12.15 13.48 -8.39
N ALA A 87 11.91 12.56 -7.45
CA ALA A 87 12.32 11.16 -7.54
C ALA A 87 11.27 10.19 -6.99
N GLY A 88 11.32 8.95 -7.44
CA GLY A 88 10.45 7.90 -6.93
C GLY A 88 10.73 6.51 -7.49
N ILE A 89 10.02 5.53 -6.92
CA ILE A 89 10.02 4.12 -7.32
C ILE A 89 8.59 3.71 -7.65
N ILE A 90 8.37 2.97 -8.73
CA ILE A 90 7.12 2.28 -9.01
C ILE A 90 7.37 0.78 -8.99
N ILE A 91 6.58 0.08 -8.18
CA ILE A 91 6.50 -1.38 -8.15
C ILE A 91 5.23 -1.78 -8.88
N ILE A 92 5.38 -2.42 -10.04
CA ILE A 92 4.26 -2.95 -10.81
C ILE A 92 4.04 -4.40 -10.40
N LEU A 93 2.83 -4.72 -9.93
CA LEU A 93 2.45 -6.07 -9.55
C LEU A 93 1.83 -6.82 -10.75
N LYS A 94 1.98 -8.15 -10.78
CA LYS A 94 1.37 -9.02 -11.80
C LYS A 94 -0.16 -8.95 -11.83
N SER A 95 -0.77 -8.50 -10.73
CA SER A 95 -2.21 -8.24 -10.64
C SER A 95 -2.66 -7.00 -11.42
N GLY A 96 -1.74 -6.21 -11.97
CA GLY A 96 -2.02 -4.92 -12.61
C GLY A 96 -2.09 -3.73 -11.64
N LYS A 97 -1.97 -3.98 -10.33
CA LYS A 97 -1.89 -2.93 -9.29
C LYS A 97 -0.49 -2.29 -9.28
N GLY A 98 -0.44 -0.99 -9.00
CA GLY A 98 0.80 -0.23 -8.87
C GLY A 98 1.01 0.25 -7.43
N ILE A 99 2.25 0.24 -6.98
CA ILE A 99 2.70 0.89 -5.74
C ILE A 99 3.74 1.93 -6.12
N SER A 100 3.46 3.19 -5.86
CA SER A 100 4.42 4.28 -6.03
C SER A 100 5.00 4.65 -4.66
N ILE A 101 6.31 4.79 -4.58
CA ILE A 101 7.05 5.26 -3.41
C ILE A 101 7.71 6.57 -3.83
N LEU A 102 7.24 7.66 -3.26
CA LEU A 102 7.53 9.02 -3.68
C LEU A 102 8.40 9.70 -2.64
N GLU A 103 9.38 10.46 -3.11
CA GLU A 103 10.16 11.33 -2.24
C GLU A 103 9.24 12.27 -1.43
N GLY A 104 9.57 12.45 -0.15
CA GLY A 104 9.03 13.50 0.68
C GLY A 104 10.10 14.05 1.63
N ALA A 105 9.86 15.23 2.21
CA ALA A 105 10.90 16.00 2.91
C ALA A 105 11.49 15.32 4.18
N ARG A 106 10.76 14.38 4.78
CA ARG A 106 11.18 13.65 6.00
C ARG A 106 10.77 12.19 5.98
N ASP A 107 9.62 11.94 5.39
CA ASP A 107 9.00 10.64 5.20
C ASP A 107 8.75 10.50 3.69
N PHE A 108 8.79 9.29 3.16
CA PHE A 108 8.32 9.06 1.80
C PHE A 108 6.82 8.81 1.79
N GLU A 109 6.17 9.19 0.70
CA GLU A 109 4.75 8.90 0.49
C GLU A 109 4.62 7.61 -0.32
N VAL A 110 3.77 6.69 0.14
CA VAL A 110 3.38 5.52 -0.63
C VAL A 110 1.99 5.71 -1.15
N GLN A 111 1.81 5.45 -2.44
CA GLN A 111 0.53 5.44 -3.10
C GLN A 111 0.26 4.07 -3.68
N ARG A 112 -0.91 3.52 -3.39
CA ARG A 112 -1.35 2.23 -3.90
C ARG A 112 -2.59 2.44 -4.76
N ASN A 113 -2.44 2.17 -6.04
CA ASN A 113 -3.54 2.14 -6.97
C ASN A 113 -4.10 0.71 -6.97
N ASP A 114 -5.14 0.50 -6.16
CA ASP A 114 -5.95 -0.70 -6.27
C ASP A 114 -6.97 -0.52 -7.40
N ILE A 115 -7.40 -1.62 -8.02
CA ILE A 115 -8.36 -1.64 -9.14
C ILE A 115 -9.77 -1.15 -8.69
N ARG A 116 -9.99 -0.95 -7.38
CA ARG A 116 -11.23 -0.42 -6.82
C ARG A 116 -11.03 1.03 -6.37
N ASP A 117 -11.74 1.97 -7.01
CA ASP A 117 -12.14 3.38 -6.72
C ASP A 117 -11.47 4.26 -5.65
N LYS A 118 -10.52 3.79 -4.85
CA LYS A 118 -9.84 4.57 -3.82
C LYS A 118 -8.35 4.24 -3.83
N ASN A 119 -7.58 5.18 -4.36
CA ASN A 119 -6.14 5.20 -4.14
C ASN A 119 -5.88 5.36 -2.64
N ILE A 120 -5.04 4.49 -2.08
CA ILE A 120 -4.62 4.58 -0.69
C ILE A 120 -3.29 5.32 -0.69
N SER A 121 -3.18 6.40 0.07
CA SER A 121 -1.92 7.11 0.32
C SER A 121 -1.58 7.14 1.81
N TYR A 122 -0.29 7.02 2.12
CA TYR A 122 0.24 7.11 3.47
C TYR A 122 1.72 7.50 3.47
N PHE A 123 2.16 8.14 4.55
CA PHE A 123 3.57 8.36 4.84
C PHE A 123 4.17 7.16 5.55
N ALA A 124 5.44 6.90 5.27
CA ALA A 124 6.21 5.85 5.91
C ALA A 124 7.70 6.22 5.99
N LYS A 125 8.42 5.52 6.86
CA LYS A 125 9.86 5.67 7.04
C LYS A 125 10.58 4.36 6.78
N GLN A 126 11.68 4.47 6.04
CA GLN A 126 12.68 3.42 5.86
C GLN A 126 13.96 4.08 5.35
N LYS A 127 15.07 3.83 6.05
CA LYS A 127 16.33 4.57 5.86
C LYS A 127 16.94 4.38 4.47
N ASP A 128 16.92 3.16 3.97
CA ASP A 128 17.57 2.79 2.71
C ASP A 128 16.75 3.25 1.49
N ILE A 129 15.41 3.23 1.57
CA ILE A 129 14.52 3.85 0.58
C ILE A 129 14.79 5.35 0.54
N GLY A 130 14.80 6.02 1.69
CA GLY A 130 15.08 7.46 1.74
C GLY A 130 16.42 7.79 1.08
N LYS A 131 17.48 7.07 1.45
CA LYS A 131 18.81 7.22 0.84
C LYS A 131 18.79 6.96 -0.68
N TYR A 132 18.11 5.89 -1.12
CA TYR A 132 18.03 5.57 -2.55
C TYR A 132 17.30 6.65 -3.33
N LEU A 133 16.22 7.21 -2.79
CA LEU A 133 15.49 8.33 -3.39
C LEU A 133 16.35 9.60 -3.45
N ASP A 134 17.12 9.90 -2.39
CA ASP A 134 18.06 11.02 -2.38
C ASP A 134 19.16 10.89 -3.46
N ASP A 135 19.70 9.68 -3.65
CA ASP A 135 20.74 9.40 -4.65
C ASP A 135 20.23 9.58 -6.11
N LEU A 136 18.90 9.48 -6.33
CA LEU A 136 18.24 9.68 -7.62
C LEU A 136 18.03 11.16 -8.01
N ARG A 137 18.09 12.08 -7.04
CA ARG A 137 18.04 13.54 -7.28
C ARG A 137 19.36 14.04 -7.85
#